data_AF-A0A315F6S0-F1
#
_entry.id   AF-A0A315F6S0-F1
#
_cell.length_a   1.000
_cell.length_b   1.000
_cell.length_c   1.000
_cell.angle_alpha   90.00
_cell.angle_beta   90.00
_cell.angle_gamma   90.00
#
_symmetry.space_group_name_H-M   'P 1'
#
loop_
_entity.id
_entity.type
_entity.pdbx_description
1 polymer ?
#
loop_
_entity_poly.entity_id
_entity_poly.type
_entity_poly.pdbx_seq_one_letter_code
_entity_poly.pdbx_strand_id
1 'polypeptide(L)' 'MLAESLYRFKGQSAPAVVLCEVDFETLTERDKRKLFVGLTRAQMRVDVVLSERAALALSALL' A
#
# COMPACT_ATOMS: atom_id res chain seq x y z
N MET A 1 1.82 10.57 -16.27
CA MET A 1 2.87 9.83 -15.53
C MET A 1 2.46 8.38 -15.45
N LEU A 2 3.40 7.42 -15.48
CA LEU A 2 3.08 5.98 -15.38
C LEU A 2 2.82 5.52 -13.94
N ALA A 3 3.23 6.30 -12.94
CA ALA A 3 2.97 6.06 -11.52
C ALA A 3 2.77 7.39 -10.77
N GLU A 4 1.98 7.36 -9.70
CA GLU A 4 1.74 8.48 -8.80
C GLU A 4 2.02 8.10 -7.35
N SER A 5 2.40 9.08 -6.53
CA SER A 5 2.54 8.84 -5.09
C SER A 5 1.17 8.69 -4.44
N LEU A 6 1.11 7.92 -3.35
CA LEU A 6 -0.12 7.70 -2.61
C LEU A 6 -0.80 9.01 -2.17
N TYR A 7 -0.01 10.04 -1.87
CA TYR A 7 -0.53 11.35 -1.47
C TYR A 7 -1.24 12.09 -2.60
N ARG A 8 -0.73 11.99 -3.85
CA ARG A 8 -1.36 12.61 -5.03
C ARG A 8 -2.56 11.80 -5.53
N PHE A 9 -2.48 10.48 -5.41
CA PHE A 9 -3.56 9.58 -5.79
C PHE A 9 -4.70 9.52 -4.76
N LYS A 10 -4.50 10.08 -3.56
CA LYS A 10 -5.55 10.17 -2.53
C LYS A 10 -6.76 10.93 -3.07
N GLY A 11 -7.95 10.37 -2.90
CA GLY A 11 -9.21 10.94 -3.40
C GLY A 11 -9.58 10.48 -4.81
N GLN A 12 -8.66 9.82 -5.51
CA GLN A 12 -8.93 9.13 -6.76
C GLN A 12 -9.15 7.63 -6.49
N SER A 13 -9.58 6.89 -7.51
CA SER A 13 -9.70 5.42 -7.48
C SER A 13 -9.56 4.86 -8.89
N ALA A 14 -9.10 3.62 -9.00
CA ALA A 14 -8.97 2.92 -10.29
C ALA A 14 -9.50 1.47 -10.18
N PRO A 15 -9.88 0.82 -11.30
CA PRO A 15 -10.31 -0.57 -11.30
C PRO A 15 -9.27 -1.50 -10.65
N ALA A 16 -7.98 -1.30 -10.99
CA ALA A 16 -6.86 -2.00 -10.39
C ALA A 16 -5.77 -1.01 -9.95
N VAL A 17 -5.09 -1.31 -8.84
CA VAL A 17 -3.96 -0.52 -8.32
C VAL A 17 -2.82 -1.47 -7.95
N VAL A 18 -1.60 -1.11 -8.35
CA VAL A 18 -0.38 -1.77 -7.85
C VAL A 18 0.28 -0.81 -6.86
N LEU A 19 0.34 -1.21 -5.59
CA LEU A 19 1.10 -0.48 -4.58
C LEU A 19 2.55 -0.93 -4.64
N CYS A 20 3.40 -0.07 -5.18
CA CYS A 20 4.85 -0.29 -5.25
C CYS A 20 5.55 0.29 -4.01
N GLU A 21 6.79 -0.14 -3.81
CA GLU A 21 7.69 0.42 -2.79
C GLU A 21 7.11 0.35 -1.36
N VAL A 22 6.32 -0.69 -1.07
CA VAL A 22 5.81 -0.93 0.28
C VAL A 22 6.91 -1.57 1.10
N ASP A 23 7.62 -0.72 1.84
CA ASP A 23 8.81 -1.09 2.57
C ASP A 23 8.88 -0.39 3.93
N PHE A 24 8.89 -1.18 5.00
CA PHE A 24 9.03 -0.72 6.38
C PHE A 24 9.62 -1.85 7.24
N GLU A 25 10.40 -1.49 8.26
CA GLU A 25 10.95 -2.45 9.23
C GLU A 25 9.97 -2.75 10.36
N THR A 26 9.24 -1.74 10.81
CA THR A 26 8.15 -1.88 11.79
C THR A 26 6.89 -1.23 11.24
N LEU A 27 5.73 -1.85 11.50
CA LEU A 27 4.47 -1.32 11.02
C LEU A 27 3.97 -0.20 11.93
N THR A 28 4.34 1.04 11.60
CA THR A 28 3.90 2.22 12.37
C THR A 28 2.44 2.57 12.08
N GLU A 29 1.82 3.38 12.95
CA GLU A 29 0.48 3.93 12.70
C GLU A 29 0.38 4.76 11.42
N ARG A 30 1.49 5.40 11.01
CA ARG A 30 1.55 6.14 9.75
C ARG A 30 1.48 5.18 8.57
N ASP A 31 2.17 4.05 8.65
CA ASP A 31 2.20 3.05 7.57
C ASP A 31 0.86 2.32 7.45
N LYS A 32 0.21 2.00 8.57
CA LYS A 32 -1.18 1.48 8.57
C LYS A 32 -2.14 2.42 7.84
N ARG A 33 -2.09 3.73 8.11
CA ARG A 33 -2.95 4.72 7.44
C ARG A 33 -2.65 4.81 5.94
N LYS A 34 -1.38 4.75 5.54
CA LYS A 34 -0.99 4.73 4.14
C LYS A 34 -1.48 3.46 3.43
N LEU A 35 -1.25 2.29 4.03
CA LEU A 35 -1.74 1.02 3.52
C LEU A 35 -3.25 1.03 3.39
N PHE A 36 -3.98 1.49 4.40
CA PHE A 36 -5.44 1.62 4.33
C PHE A 36 -5.89 2.51 3.15
N VAL A 37 -5.30 3.70 3.00
CA VAL A 37 -5.63 4.58 1.88
C VAL A 37 -5.34 3.88 0.56
N GLY A 38 -4.14 3.29 0.40
CA GLY A 38 -3.70 2.64 -0.83
C GLY A 38 -4.53 1.43 -1.23
N LEU A 39 -4.77 0.52 -0.28
CA LEU A 39 -5.54 -0.71 -0.48
C LEU A 39 -6.99 -0.40 -0.87
N THR A 40 -7.55 0.70 -0.38
CA THR A 40 -8.92 1.13 -0.71
C THR A 40 -9.02 1.98 -1.98
N ARG A 41 -7.92 2.24 -2.70
CA ARG A 41 -7.98 2.96 -3.98
C ARG A 41 -8.33 2.04 -5.16
N ALA A 42 -8.17 0.73 -5.00
CA ALA A 42 -8.60 -0.25 -5.99
C ALA A 42 -10.07 -0.60 -5.82
N GLN A 43 -10.81 -0.66 -6.94
CA GLN A 43 -12.21 -1.05 -6.93
C GLN A 43 -12.39 -2.57 -7.08
N MET A 44 -11.48 -3.24 -7.80
CA MET A 44 -11.61 -4.68 -8.11
C MET A 44 -10.39 -5.47 -7.68
N ARG A 45 -9.17 -4.95 -7.89
CA ARG A 45 -7.93 -5.67 -7.60
C ARG A 45 -6.85 -4.74 -7.07
N VAL A 46 -6.25 -5.14 -5.96
CA VAL A 46 -5.01 -4.53 -5.49
C VAL A 46 -3.91 -5.57 -5.47
N ASP A 47 -2.78 -5.25 -6.08
CA ASP A 47 -1.53 -5.99 -5.93
C ASP A 47 -0.58 -5.13 -5.10
N VAL A 48 0.15 -5.75 -4.18
CA VAL A 48 1.09 -5.04 -3.31
C VAL A 48 2.47 -5.65 -3.49
N VAL A 49 3.42 -4.83 -3.92
CA VAL A 49 4.82 -5.23 -4.05
C VAL A 49 5.53 -4.82 -2.76
N LEU A 50 5.85 -5.83 -1.96
CA LEU A 50 6.42 -5.70 -0.62
C LEU A 50 7.91 -6.08 -0.64
N SER A 51 8.70 -5.47 0.24
CA SER A 51 9.97 -6.09 0.64
C SER A 51 9.72 -7.29 1.57
N GLU A 52 10.68 -8.20 1.66
CA GLU A 52 10.59 -9.38 2.56
C GLU A 52 10.42 -8.94 4.03
N ARG A 53 11.16 -7.92 4.47
CA ARG A 53 11.03 -7.37 5.83
C ARG A 53 9.65 -6.79 6.11
N ALA A 54 9.03 -6.10 5.15
CA ALA A 54 7.68 -5.57 5.30
C ALA A 54 6.64 -6.69 5.37
N ALA A 55 6.83 -7.76 4.59
CA ALA A 55 5.99 -8.96 4.65
C ALA A 55 6.07 -9.64 6.03
N LEU A 56 7.28 -9.79 6.58
CA LEU A 56 7.47 -10.31 7.95
C LEU A 56 6.77 -9.43 8.99
N ALA A 57 6.94 -8.11 8.93
CA ALA A 57 6.29 -7.17 9.84
C ALA A 57 4.75 -7.23 9.77
N LEU A 58 4.17 -7.48 8.58
CA LEU A 58 2.72 -7.68 8.42
C LEU A 58 2.27 -9.04 8.95
N SER A 59 3.04 -10.11 8.69
CA SER A 59 2.70 -11.47 9.13
C SER A 59 2.65 -11.62 10.66
N ALA A 60 3.44 -10.82 11.38
CA ALA A 60 3.44 -10.81 12.84
C ALA A 60 2.14 -10.28 13.49
N LEU A 61 1.20 -9.78 12.69
CA LEU A 61 -0.12 -9.32 13.15
C LEU A 61 -1.21 -10.40 13.16
N LEU A 62 -0.97 -11.54 12.49
CA LEU A 62 -1.89 -12.66 12.35
C LEU A 62 -1.58 -13.75 13.37
#